data_AF-A0A2H9LY54-F1
#
_entry.id   AF-A0A2H9LY54-F1
#
_cell.length_a   1.000
_cell.length_b   1.000
_cell.length_c   1.000
_cell.angle_alpha   90.00
_cell.angle_beta   90.00
_cell.angle_gamma   90.00
#
_symmetry.space_group_name_H-M   'P 1'
#
loop_
_entity.id
_entity.type
_entity.pdbx_description
1 polymer ?
#
loop_
_entity_poly.entity_id
_entity_poly.type
_entity_poly.pdbx_seq_one_letter_code
_entity_poly.pdbx_strand_id
1 'polypeptide(L)'
;MGAIPDYLKLIDRKAKGKLIVEIGSVKSYLKNLRIRRNDVCLAHPLHGPDDFAGRNCALIPYKIGDRQRYDEFVGLLVSLGLKVFDTTIEEHDLAVAQTQVLPHFLALGFGGLSEGADRRFITPTFEKMSELAARVKGHGPGLTEDIQKLNPYAKAERKKVIGELARLNRELRMKKKAVSIESEV
;
A
#
# COMPACT_ATOMS: atom_id res chain seq x y z
N MET A 1 -11.83 -15.05 -2.21
CA MET A 1 -10.60 -14.74 -2.97
C MET A 1 -10.64 -15.32 -4.40
N GLY A 2 -11.79 -15.25 -5.08
CA GLY A 2 -12.03 -15.95 -6.36
C GLY A 2 -12.58 -15.09 -7.51
N ALA A 3 -12.58 -13.76 -7.42
CA ALA A 3 -13.20 -12.91 -8.44
C ALA A 3 -12.20 -12.29 -9.43
N ILE A 4 -11.03 -11.83 -8.97
CA ILE A 4 -10.12 -11.01 -9.80
C ILE A 4 -9.40 -11.83 -10.89
N PRO A 5 -8.80 -13.01 -10.59
CA PRO A 5 -8.17 -13.81 -11.64
C PRO A 5 -9.15 -14.30 -12.72
N ASP A 6 -10.42 -14.46 -12.38
CA ASP A 6 -11.43 -14.99 -13.29
C ASP A 6 -11.99 -13.92 -14.25
N TYR A 7 -12.08 -12.67 -13.80
CA TYR A 7 -12.34 -11.52 -14.66
C TYR A 7 -11.24 -11.33 -15.71
N LEU A 8 -9.95 -11.44 -15.33
CA LEU A 8 -8.84 -11.28 -16.29
C LEU A 8 -8.86 -12.37 -17.36
N LYS A 9 -9.16 -13.62 -17.00
CA LYS A 9 -9.36 -14.72 -17.97
C LYS A 9 -10.58 -14.48 -18.86
N LEU A 10 -11.64 -13.86 -18.33
CA LEU A 10 -12.81 -13.50 -19.14
C LEU A 10 -12.46 -12.42 -20.17
N ILE A 11 -11.74 -11.37 -19.76
CA ILE A 11 -11.25 -10.34 -20.69
C ILE A 11 -10.30 -10.96 -21.71
N ASP A 12 -9.35 -11.81 -21.30
CA ASP A 12 -8.41 -12.45 -22.23
C ASP A 12 -9.12 -13.23 -23.33
N ARG A 13 -10.30 -13.79 -23.04
CA ARG A 13 -11.10 -14.49 -24.04
C ARG A 13 -11.84 -13.55 -24.99
N LYS A 14 -12.26 -12.37 -24.53
CA LYS A 14 -13.16 -11.46 -25.25
C LYS A 14 -12.46 -10.32 -26.00
N ALA A 15 -11.36 -9.80 -25.47
CA ALA A 15 -10.50 -8.84 -26.15
C ALA A 15 -9.32 -9.62 -26.74
N LYS A 16 -8.99 -9.46 -28.02
CA LYS A 16 -7.82 -10.13 -28.64
C LYS A 16 -6.83 -9.06 -29.08
N GLY A 17 -5.53 -9.30 -28.85
CA GLY A 17 -4.46 -8.39 -29.28
C GLY A 17 -4.52 -7.02 -28.59
N LYS A 18 -5.01 -6.95 -27.36
CA LYS A 18 -5.07 -5.73 -26.54
C LYS A 18 -4.05 -5.79 -25.41
N LEU A 19 -3.77 -4.62 -24.83
CA LEU A 19 -3.09 -4.50 -23.54
C LEU A 19 -4.16 -4.48 -22.44
N ILE A 20 -4.10 -5.46 -21.53
CA ILE A 20 -4.92 -5.49 -20.33
C ILE A 20 -4.08 -4.87 -19.21
N VAL A 21 -4.65 -3.86 -18.54
CA VAL A 21 -4.02 -3.20 -17.40
C VAL A 21 -4.79 -3.55 -16.13
N GLU A 22 -4.09 -4.14 -15.16
CA GLU A 22 -4.63 -4.45 -13.84
C GLU A 22 -4.03 -3.50 -12.81
N ILE A 23 -4.87 -2.80 -12.04
CA ILE A 23 -4.45 -1.67 -11.19
C ILE A 23 -4.42 -1.94 -9.68
N GLY A 24 -4.65 -3.19 -9.24
CA GLY A 24 -4.75 -3.56 -7.83
C GLY A 24 -3.46 -3.34 -7.05
N SER A 25 -3.56 -3.00 -5.77
CA SER A 25 -2.42 -2.60 -4.94
C SER A 25 -1.48 -3.73 -4.50
N VAL A 26 -1.84 -4.99 -4.75
CA VAL A 26 -1.03 -6.19 -4.46
C VAL A 26 -0.88 -6.98 -5.76
N LYS A 27 0.28 -7.54 -6.05
CA LYS A 27 0.56 -8.17 -7.35
C LYS A 27 0.79 -9.67 -7.26
N SER A 28 1.23 -10.16 -6.10
CA SER A 28 1.53 -11.57 -5.84
C SER A 28 0.36 -12.53 -6.08
N TYR A 29 -0.89 -12.10 -5.90
CA TYR A 29 -2.05 -12.96 -6.22
C TYR A 29 -2.21 -13.24 -7.72
N LEU A 30 -1.52 -12.49 -8.59
CA LEU A 30 -1.50 -12.69 -10.04
C LEU A 30 -0.26 -13.43 -10.54
N LYS A 31 0.67 -13.81 -9.67
CA LYS A 31 1.94 -14.45 -10.08
C LYS A 31 1.74 -15.67 -10.98
N ASN A 32 0.66 -16.41 -10.78
CA ASN A 32 0.31 -17.61 -11.53
C ASN A 32 -0.78 -17.39 -12.61
N LEU A 33 -1.06 -16.14 -12.98
CA LEU A 33 -2.08 -15.81 -13.96
C LEU A 33 -1.67 -16.31 -15.36
N ARG A 34 -2.52 -17.14 -15.98
CA ARG A 34 -2.28 -17.65 -17.34
C ARG A 34 -3.13 -16.88 -18.35
N ILE A 35 -2.49 -16.00 -19.11
CA ILE A 35 -3.09 -15.20 -20.19
C ILE A 35 -2.50 -15.64 -21.52
N ARG A 36 -3.33 -15.87 -22.53
CA ARG A 36 -2.89 -16.45 -23.82
C ARG A 36 -2.97 -15.45 -24.97
N ARG A 37 -4.01 -14.62 -25.04
CA ARG A 37 -4.38 -13.88 -26.25
C ARG A 37 -4.02 -12.40 -26.23
N ASN A 38 -3.62 -11.88 -25.07
CA ASN A 38 -3.36 -10.46 -24.85
C ASN A 38 -2.05 -10.24 -24.12
N ASP A 39 -1.63 -8.98 -24.17
CA ASP A 39 -0.58 -8.46 -23.32
C ASP A 39 -1.17 -8.00 -21.99
N VAL A 40 -0.33 -8.01 -20.96
CA VAL A 40 -0.71 -7.70 -19.59
C VAL A 40 0.36 -6.84 -18.97
N CYS A 41 -0.06 -5.67 -18.49
CA CYS A 41 0.70 -4.85 -17.57
C CYS A 41 -0.04 -4.85 -16.22
N LEU A 42 0.68 -5.11 -15.13
CA LEU A 42 0.16 -4.83 -13.81
C LEU A 42 0.68 -3.45 -13.41
N ALA A 43 -0.21 -2.48 -13.28
CA ALA A 43 0.14 -1.12 -12.90
C ALA A 43 -0.30 -0.86 -11.45
N HIS A 44 0.40 -0.02 -10.71
CA HIS A 44 -0.08 0.45 -9.42
C HIS A 44 0.18 1.95 -9.34
N PRO A 45 -0.85 2.77 -9.56
CA PRO A 45 -0.80 4.18 -9.20
C PRO A 45 -0.59 4.28 -7.67
N LEU A 46 0.56 4.79 -7.24
CA LEU A 46 0.94 4.84 -5.81
C LEU A 46 0.33 6.05 -5.10
N HIS A 47 -0.89 6.40 -5.48
CA HIS A 47 -1.61 7.58 -5.03
C HIS A 47 -3.11 7.29 -4.93
N GLY A 48 -3.83 8.11 -4.15
CA GLY A 48 -5.29 8.09 -4.09
C GLY A 48 -5.94 8.68 -5.35
N PRO A 49 -7.26 8.89 -5.35
CA PRO A 49 -7.98 9.51 -6.47
C PRO A 49 -7.63 10.99 -6.70
N ASP A 50 -6.91 11.61 -5.76
CA ASP A 50 -6.48 13.00 -5.82
C ASP A 50 -5.25 13.19 -6.73
N ASP A 51 -5.09 14.39 -7.29
CA ASP A 51 -3.98 14.90 -8.14
C ASP A 51 -2.93 13.88 -8.66
N PHE A 52 -2.96 13.65 -9.98
CA PHE A 52 -2.09 12.73 -10.72
C PHE A 52 -0.68 13.29 -11.00
N ALA A 53 -0.51 14.61 -11.03
CA ALA A 53 0.73 15.21 -11.52
C ALA A 53 1.91 14.95 -10.57
N GLY A 54 3.02 14.48 -11.12
CA GLY A 54 4.25 14.19 -10.38
C GLY A 54 4.18 12.97 -9.46
N ARG A 55 3.08 12.21 -9.48
CA ARG A 55 2.91 11.01 -8.67
C ARG A 55 3.53 9.78 -9.32
N ASN A 56 3.92 8.83 -8.49
CA ASN A 56 4.55 7.60 -8.93
C ASN A 56 3.51 6.56 -9.40
N CYS A 57 3.86 5.82 -10.45
CA CYS A 57 3.10 4.65 -10.90
C CYS A 57 4.08 3.51 -11.19
N ALA A 58 3.96 2.41 -10.46
CA ALA A 58 4.78 1.22 -10.65
C ALA A 58 4.18 0.36 -11.77
N LEU A 59 5.01 -0.10 -12.71
CA LEU A 59 4.58 -0.92 -13.83
C LEU A 59 5.31 -2.27 -13.79
N ILE A 60 4.56 -3.34 -14.02
CA ILE A 60 5.10 -4.70 -14.17
C ILE A 60 4.68 -5.18 -15.55
N PRO A 61 5.60 -5.24 -16.54
CA PRO A 61 5.33 -5.79 -17.87
C PRO A 61 5.18 -7.33 -17.79
N TYR A 62 4.10 -7.80 -17.16
CA TYR A 62 3.87 -9.20 -16.79
C TYR A 62 3.89 -10.16 -17.98
N LYS A 63 3.28 -9.74 -19.09
CA LYS A 63 3.35 -10.47 -20.36
C LYS A 63 3.21 -9.48 -21.51
N ILE A 64 4.30 -9.16 -22.19
CA ILE A 64 4.30 -8.22 -23.31
C ILE A 64 4.86 -8.93 -24.55
N GLY A 65 3.98 -9.30 -25.48
CA GLY A 65 4.35 -9.84 -26.79
C GLY A 65 4.59 -8.76 -27.85
N ASP A 66 3.92 -7.62 -27.72
CA ASP A 66 4.12 -6.44 -28.58
C ASP A 66 4.60 -5.27 -27.74
N ARG A 67 5.88 -4.93 -27.89
CA ARG A 67 6.51 -3.88 -27.09
C ARG A 67 5.96 -2.49 -27.41
N GLN A 68 5.50 -2.25 -28.63
CA GLN A 68 4.98 -0.94 -29.04
C GLN A 68 3.73 -0.57 -28.22
N ARG A 69 2.81 -1.51 -28.01
CA ARG A 69 1.60 -1.28 -27.21
C ARG A 69 1.91 -0.95 -25.74
N TYR A 70 2.98 -1.51 -25.20
CA TYR A 70 3.43 -1.16 -23.85
C TYR A 70 4.01 0.25 -23.81
N ASP A 71 4.89 0.58 -24.75
CA ASP A 71 5.54 1.89 -24.79
C ASP A 71 4.54 3.03 -25.06
N GLU A 72 3.51 2.81 -25.88
CA GLU A 72 2.39 3.74 -26.07
C GLU A 72 1.64 4.01 -24.75
N PHE A 73 1.38 2.95 -23.96
CA PHE A 73 0.75 3.08 -22.65
C PHE A 73 1.64 3.84 -21.64
N VAL A 74 2.94 3.53 -21.62
CA VAL A 74 3.93 4.26 -20.82
C VAL A 74 3.94 5.74 -21.20
N GLY A 75 3.97 6.06 -22.49
CA GLY A 75 3.93 7.42 -23.01
C GLY A 75 2.66 8.18 -22.62
N LEU A 76 1.50 7.50 -22.62
CA LEU A 76 0.25 8.06 -22.12
C LEU A 76 0.33 8.42 -20.62
N LEU A 77 0.85 7.52 -19.77
CA LEU A 77 0.96 7.82 -18.35
C LEU A 77 1.91 9.00 -18.09
N VAL A 78 3.03 9.07 -18.82
CA VAL A 78 3.99 10.18 -18.72
C VAL A 78 3.37 11.50 -19.20
N SER A 79 2.58 11.50 -20.28
CA SER A 79 1.92 12.71 -20.77
C SER A 79 0.84 13.23 -19.81
N LEU A 80 0.28 12.36 -18.97
CA LEU A 80 -0.58 12.71 -17.84
C LEU A 80 0.18 13.21 -16.61
N GLY A 81 1.53 13.29 -16.68
CA GLY A 81 2.38 13.80 -15.61
C GLY A 81 2.80 12.76 -14.57
N LEU A 82 2.55 11.46 -14.80
CA LEU A 82 2.98 10.41 -13.87
C LEU A 82 4.48 10.11 -14.02
N LYS A 83 5.11 9.80 -12.89
CA LYS A 83 6.46 9.23 -12.82
C LYS A 83 6.35 7.71 -12.85
N VAL A 84 6.56 7.14 -14.03
CA VAL A 84 6.45 5.70 -14.26
C VAL A 84 7.80 5.01 -14.11
N PHE A 85 7.80 3.79 -13.59
CA PHE A 85 8.99 2.95 -13.52
C PHE A 85 8.60 1.46 -13.57
N ASP A 86 9.47 0.66 -14.18
CA ASP A 86 9.31 -0.79 -14.24
C ASP A 86 9.79 -1.46 -12.94
N THR A 87 9.14 -2.55 -12.55
CA THR A 87 9.50 -3.37 -11.38
C THR A 87 9.04 -4.82 -11.56
N THR A 88 9.40 -5.70 -10.63
CA THR A 88 8.90 -7.07 -10.53
C THR A 88 7.76 -7.18 -9.50
N ILE A 89 7.00 -8.30 -9.53
CA ILE A 89 5.96 -8.58 -8.52
C ILE A 89 6.56 -8.60 -7.12
N GLU A 90 7.72 -9.23 -6.97
CA GLU A 90 8.41 -9.42 -5.69
C GLU A 90 8.89 -8.09 -5.11
N GLU A 91 9.61 -7.28 -5.92
CA GLU A 91 10.09 -5.96 -5.50
C GLU A 91 8.93 -5.02 -5.16
N HIS A 92 7.90 -5.00 -6.01
CA HIS A 92 6.70 -4.21 -5.79
C HIS A 92 6.01 -4.56 -4.46
N ASP A 93 5.68 -5.84 -4.24
CA ASP A 93 4.92 -6.23 -3.05
C ASP A 93 5.77 -6.05 -1.78
N LEU A 94 7.09 -6.23 -1.86
CA LEU A 94 7.99 -5.91 -0.75
C LEU A 94 7.97 -4.41 -0.41
N ALA A 95 8.06 -3.55 -1.43
CA ALA A 95 8.01 -2.10 -1.26
C ALA A 95 6.64 -1.64 -0.73
N VAL A 96 5.52 -2.20 -1.24
CA VAL A 96 4.16 -1.94 -0.74
C VAL A 96 4.00 -2.36 0.72
N ALA A 97 4.66 -3.44 1.15
CA ALA A 97 4.61 -3.83 2.55
C ALA A 97 5.26 -2.78 3.47
N GLN A 98 6.35 -2.17 3.03
CA GLN A 98 7.04 -1.14 3.81
C GLN A 98 6.32 0.21 3.75
N THR A 99 5.77 0.56 2.58
CA THR A 99 5.26 1.91 2.29
C THR A 99 3.75 2.07 2.40
N GLN A 100 2.98 0.98 2.39
CA GLN A 100 1.53 1.01 2.54
C GLN A 100 1.06 0.13 3.70
N VAL A 101 1.48 -1.14 3.80
CA VAL A 101 1.03 -2.03 4.89
C VAL A 101 1.37 -1.45 6.26
N LEU A 102 2.63 -1.05 6.46
CA LEU A 102 3.10 -0.51 7.74
C LEU A 102 2.34 0.77 8.15
N PRO A 103 2.29 1.84 7.34
CA PRO A 103 1.58 3.07 7.74
C PRO A 103 0.07 2.87 7.84
N HIS A 104 -0.56 2.06 6.96
CA HIS A 104 -1.99 1.76 7.09
C HIS A 104 -2.29 1.01 8.39
N PHE A 105 -1.44 0.07 8.79
CA PHE A 105 -1.62 -0.68 10.03
C PHE A 105 -1.56 0.23 11.26
N LEU A 106 -0.58 1.14 11.30
CA LEU A 106 -0.45 2.14 12.37
C LEU A 106 -1.66 3.09 12.41
N ALA A 107 -2.09 3.59 11.25
CA ALA A 107 -3.24 4.49 11.15
C ALA A 107 -4.53 3.82 11.65
N LEU A 108 -4.80 2.58 11.23
CA LEU A 108 -5.96 1.83 11.70
C LEU A 108 -5.90 1.54 13.22
N GLY A 109 -4.72 1.15 13.72
CA GLY A 109 -4.52 0.92 15.15
C GLY A 109 -4.74 2.20 15.98
N PHE A 110 -4.20 3.33 15.51
CA PHE A 110 -4.44 4.63 16.13
C PHE A 110 -5.93 5.02 16.10
N GLY A 111 -6.61 4.82 14.95
CA GLY A 111 -8.03 5.09 14.82
C GLY A 111 -8.90 4.36 15.84
N GLY A 112 -8.57 3.09 16.14
CA GLY A 112 -9.28 2.34 17.19
C GLY A 112 -9.02 2.88 18.61
N LEU A 113 -7.88 3.51 18.86
CA LEU A 113 -7.54 4.13 20.14
C LEU A 113 -8.12 5.55 20.27
N SER A 114 -8.29 6.26 19.16
CA SER A 114 -8.71 7.67 19.17
C SER A 114 -10.20 7.86 19.45
N GLU A 115 -11.04 6.84 19.25
CA GLU A 115 -12.50 6.91 19.48
C GLU A 115 -12.88 7.28 20.93
N GLY A 116 -12.00 7.02 21.91
CA GLY A 116 -12.24 7.31 23.34
C GLY A 116 -11.58 8.57 23.88
N ALA A 117 -10.93 9.40 23.05
CA ALA A 117 -10.16 10.55 23.53
C ALA A 117 -11.04 11.73 23.98
N ASP A 118 -10.66 12.37 25.09
CA ASP A 118 -11.29 13.62 25.53
C ASP A 118 -10.93 14.77 24.57
N ARG A 119 -11.97 15.30 23.91
CA ARG A 119 -11.81 16.32 22.86
C ARG A 119 -11.19 17.62 23.35
N ARG A 120 -11.28 17.92 24.66
CA ARG A 120 -10.67 19.14 25.24
C ARG A 120 -9.14 19.13 25.21
N PHE A 121 -8.54 17.95 25.12
CA PHE A 121 -7.08 17.76 25.10
C PHE A 121 -6.54 17.37 23.72
N ILE A 122 -7.36 17.45 22.67
CA ILE A 122 -6.90 17.16 21.31
C ILE A 122 -5.81 18.17 20.93
N THR A 123 -4.75 17.64 20.32
CA THR A 123 -3.61 18.41 19.84
C THR A 123 -3.52 18.32 18.31
N PRO A 124 -2.80 19.23 17.64
CA PRO A 124 -2.61 19.15 16.19
C PRO A 124 -2.02 17.82 15.70
N THR A 125 -1.17 17.17 16.53
CA THR A 125 -0.63 15.84 16.21
C THR A 125 -1.73 14.77 16.26
N PHE A 126 -2.61 14.83 17.26
CA PHE A 126 -3.75 13.92 17.36
C PHE A 126 -4.70 14.07 16.17
N GLU A 127 -4.97 15.31 15.76
CA GLU A 127 -5.82 15.61 14.60
C GLU A 127 -5.25 15.01 13.32
N LYS A 128 -3.96 15.26 13.01
CA LYS A 128 -3.30 14.69 11.83
C LYS A 128 -3.32 13.16 11.80
N MET A 129 -3.10 12.52 12.95
CA MET A 129 -3.17 11.06 13.06
C MET A 129 -4.59 10.53 12.88
N SER A 130 -5.59 11.27 13.38
CA SER A 130 -7.01 10.95 13.22
C SER A 130 -7.47 11.12 11.77
N GLU A 131 -7.03 12.17 11.09
CA GLU A 131 -7.25 12.39 9.65
C GLU A 131 -6.65 11.27 8.82
N LEU A 132 -5.43 10.85 9.13
CA LEU A 132 -4.78 9.72 8.46
C LEU A 132 -5.57 8.42 8.67
N ALA A 133 -5.98 8.14 9.91
CA ALA A 133 -6.80 6.97 10.23
C ALA A 133 -8.14 6.99 9.47
N ALA A 134 -8.81 8.14 9.43
CA ALA A 134 -10.05 8.33 8.70
C ALA A 134 -9.86 8.12 7.20
N ARG A 135 -8.78 8.66 6.60
CA ARG A 135 -8.46 8.48 5.18
C ARG A 135 -8.25 7.00 4.84
N VAL A 136 -7.47 6.28 5.65
CA VAL A 136 -7.19 4.85 5.44
C VAL A 136 -8.44 3.97 5.63
N LYS A 137 -9.31 4.33 6.57
CA LYS A 137 -10.61 3.66 6.80
C LYS A 137 -11.62 3.97 5.67
N GLY A 138 -11.52 5.16 5.08
CA GLY A 138 -12.35 5.62 3.97
C GLY A 138 -11.89 5.15 2.59
N HIS A 139 -10.79 4.39 2.49
CA HIS A 139 -10.44 3.69 1.26
C HIS A 139 -11.59 2.80 0.79
N GLY A 140 -11.67 2.55 -0.53
CA GLY A 140 -12.74 1.75 -1.13
C GLY A 140 -12.92 0.38 -0.46
N PRO A 141 -14.13 -0.22 -0.54
CA PRO A 141 -14.45 -1.44 0.19
C PRO A 141 -13.40 -2.54 0.00
N GLY A 142 -12.85 -3.04 1.11
CA GLY A 142 -11.87 -4.12 1.11
C GLY A 142 -10.43 -3.74 0.71
N LEU A 143 -10.17 -2.53 0.19
CA LEU A 143 -8.83 -2.18 -0.33
C LEU A 143 -7.72 -2.31 0.74
N THR A 144 -7.91 -1.66 1.89
CA THR A 144 -6.93 -1.72 2.97
C THR A 144 -6.83 -3.14 3.55
N GLU A 145 -7.93 -3.87 3.59
CA GLU A 145 -7.95 -5.27 4.04
C GLU A 145 -7.15 -6.17 3.08
N ASP A 146 -7.30 -6.00 1.77
CA ASP A 146 -6.58 -6.74 0.75
C ASP A 146 -5.08 -6.45 0.81
N ILE A 147 -4.68 -5.18 0.95
CA ILE A 147 -3.28 -4.82 1.17
C ILE A 147 -2.72 -5.53 2.41
N GLN A 148 -3.48 -5.58 3.50
CA GLN A 148 -3.04 -6.19 4.76
C GLN A 148 -3.02 -7.73 4.75
N LYS A 149 -3.95 -8.36 4.02
CA LYS A 149 -4.15 -9.82 4.05
C LYS A 149 -3.50 -10.53 2.88
N LEU A 150 -3.48 -9.93 1.69
CA LEU A 150 -3.03 -10.57 0.46
C LEU A 150 -1.54 -10.33 0.18
N ASN A 151 -0.96 -9.24 0.67
CA ASN A 151 0.47 -9.00 0.51
C ASN A 151 1.27 -10.01 1.38
N PRO A 152 2.14 -10.85 0.78
CA PRO A 152 2.83 -11.93 1.49
C PRO A 152 3.84 -11.42 2.52
N TYR A 153 4.33 -10.18 2.39
CA TYR A 153 5.26 -9.56 3.32
C TYR A 153 4.56 -8.80 4.46
N ALA A 154 3.24 -8.62 4.39
CA ALA A 154 2.49 -7.78 5.33
C ALA A 154 2.61 -8.24 6.79
N LYS A 155 2.56 -9.55 7.02
CA LYS A 155 2.68 -10.13 8.37
C LYS A 155 4.03 -9.80 9.01
N ALA A 156 5.11 -9.81 8.22
CA ALA A 156 6.45 -9.50 8.72
C ALA A 156 6.55 -8.03 9.11
N GLU A 157 6.06 -7.12 8.28
CA GLU A 157 6.08 -5.68 8.56
C GLU A 157 5.24 -5.31 9.79
N ARG A 158 4.05 -5.91 9.94
CA ARG A 158 3.24 -5.74 11.17
C ARG A 158 3.97 -6.22 12.42
N LYS A 159 4.69 -7.35 12.35
CA LYS A 159 5.50 -7.83 13.49
C LYS A 159 6.66 -6.88 13.82
N LYS A 160 7.34 -6.34 12.81
CA LYS A 160 8.44 -5.39 13.00
C LYS A 160 7.98 -4.16 13.77
N VAL A 161 6.87 -3.53 13.35
CA VAL A 161 6.36 -2.33 14.01
C VAL A 161 5.86 -2.61 15.44
N ILE A 162 5.21 -3.75 15.69
CA ILE A 162 4.82 -4.15 17.06
C ILE A 162 6.06 -4.34 17.94
N GLY A 163 7.09 -5.01 17.42
CA GLY A 163 8.35 -5.22 18.13
C GLY A 163 9.05 -3.90 18.47
N GLU A 164 9.04 -2.95 17.54
CA GLU A 164 9.64 -1.63 17.70
C GLU A 164 8.90 -0.78 18.74
N LEU A 165 7.56 -0.74 18.71
CA LEU A 165 6.76 -0.08 19.73
C LEU A 165 6.99 -0.71 21.12
N ALA A 166 7.11 -2.04 21.20
CA ALA A 166 7.42 -2.72 22.45
C ALA A 166 8.84 -2.40 22.96
N ARG A 167 9.83 -2.29 22.06
CA ARG A 167 11.20 -1.85 22.40
C ARG A 167 11.19 -0.44 22.95
N LEU A 168 10.57 0.51 22.23
CA LEU A 168 10.45 1.90 22.65
C LEU A 168 9.80 2.03 24.03
N ASN A 169 8.71 1.28 24.28
CA ASN A 169 8.06 1.26 25.59
C ASN A 169 8.99 0.79 26.72
N ARG A 170 9.83 -0.23 26.49
CA ARG A 170 10.82 -0.68 27.50
C ARG A 170 11.86 0.40 27.80
N GLU A 171 12.36 1.09 26.77
CA GLU A 171 13.36 2.15 26.94
C GLU A 171 12.83 3.35 27.72
N LEU A 172 11.59 3.76 27.45
CA LEU A 172 10.94 4.86 28.17
C LEU A 172 10.65 4.52 29.64
N ARG A 173 10.49 3.23 29.98
CA ARG A 173 10.36 2.79 31.39
C ARG A 173 11.68 2.81 32.14
N MET A 174 12.80 2.48 31.49
CA MET A 174 14.13 2.44 32.11
C MET A 174 14.64 3.83 32.51
N LYS A 175 14.33 4.87 31.71
CA LYS A 175 14.74 6.26 31.98
C LYS A 175 14.13 6.88 33.25
N LYS A 176 13.07 6.30 33.82
CA LYS A 176 12.48 6.77 35.09
C LYS A 176 13.29 6.44 36.35
N LYS A 177 14.28 5.53 36.30
CA LYS A 177 15.10 5.17 37.47
C LYS A 177 16.24 6.13 37.81
N ALA A 178 16.54 7.13 36.98
CA ALA A 178 17.69 8.03 37.14
C ALA A 178 17.35 9.42 37.72
N VAL A 179 16.09 9.65 38.14
CA VAL A 179 15.69 10.89 38.83
C VAL A 179 15.17 10.52 40.21
N SER A 180 16.05 9.95 41.04
CA SER A 180 15.88 10.02 42.48
C SER A 180 16.43 11.37 42.91
N ILE A 181 15.52 12.26 43.28
CA ILE A 181 15.80 13.61 43.76
C ILE A 181 16.63 13.48 45.03
N GLU A 182 17.86 13.99 45.02
CA GLU A 182 18.52 14.47 46.23
C GLU A 182 17.58 15.49 46.87
N SER A 183 16.90 15.06 47.92
CA SER A 183 16.18 15.93 48.84
C SER A 183 17.05 16.08 50.08
N GLU A 184 18.03 16.99 49.98
CA GLU A 184 18.60 17.67 51.13
C GLU A 184 17.96 19.07 51.19
N VAL A 185 17.03 19.27 52.11
CA VAL A 185 17.07 20.27 53.20
C VAL A 185 16.15 19.78 54.32
#